data_AF-E0LWJ3-F1
#
_entry.id   AF-E0LWJ3-F1
#
_cell.length_a   1.000
_cell.length_b   1.000
_cell.length_c   1.000
_cell.angle_alpha   90.00
_cell.angle_beta   90.00
_cell.angle_gamma   90.00
#
_symmetry.space_group_name_H-M   'P 1'
#
loop_
_entity.id
_entity.type
_entity.pdbx_description
1 polymer ?
#
loop_
_entity_poly.entity_id
_entity_poly.type
_entity_poly.pdbx_seq_one_letter_code
_entity_poly.pdbx_strand_id
1 'polypeptide(L)'
;MVANRRAAYPKDTFIFAGKGNRCKKDTPVSRVYVSTSIKKAATKLGIDGTISAHSFRKYGATQVLDKTKDLAQVSDLLNHTNFQSTKAYLKLSAKSAGIAVSHIEI
;
A
#
# COMPACT_ATOMS: atom_id res chain seq x y z
N MET A 1 -4.38 -17.50 13.74
CA MET A 1 -5.34 -16.89 12.79
C MET A 1 -5.60 -17.75 11.55
N VAL A 2 -4.57 -18.10 10.75
CA VAL A 2 -4.77 -18.90 9.52
C VAL A 2 -5.27 -20.32 9.80
N ALA A 3 -4.72 -21.01 10.81
CA ALA A 3 -5.18 -22.34 11.20
C ALA A 3 -6.66 -22.34 11.62
N ASN A 4 -7.07 -21.40 12.46
CA ASN A 4 -8.46 -21.27 12.91
C ASN A 4 -9.42 -20.99 11.74
N ARG A 5 -9.03 -20.15 10.77
CA ARG A 5 -9.84 -19.92 9.56
C ARG A 5 -9.98 -21.17 8.71
N ARG A 6 -8.90 -21.95 8.54
CA ARG A 6 -8.94 -23.22 7.79
C ARG A 6 -9.82 -24.27 8.47
N ALA A 7 -9.84 -24.31 9.80
CA ALA A 7 -10.72 -25.19 10.56
C ALA A 7 -12.20 -24.80 10.42
N ALA A 8 -12.50 -23.49 10.45
CA ALA A 8 -13.87 -22.98 10.29
C ALA A 8 -14.38 -23.06 8.84
N TYR A 9 -13.49 -22.88 7.85
CA TYR A 9 -13.82 -22.85 6.43
C TYR A 9 -12.87 -23.76 5.64
N PRO A 10 -13.10 -25.09 5.65
CA PRO A 10 -12.16 -26.06 5.07
C PRO A 10 -12.09 -26.01 3.53
N LYS A 11 -13.09 -25.40 2.87
CA LYS A 11 -13.10 -25.22 1.41
C LYS A 11 -12.43 -23.91 0.96
N ASP A 12 -12.04 -23.04 1.90
CA ASP A 12 -11.44 -21.76 1.56
C ASP A 12 -10.04 -21.96 0.99
N THR A 13 -9.81 -21.36 -0.18
CA THR A 13 -8.51 -21.31 -0.82
C THR A 13 -7.97 -19.88 -0.83
N PHE A 14 -6.67 -19.73 -1.09
CA PHE A 14 -6.06 -18.41 -1.24
C PHE A 14 -6.49 -17.77 -2.56
N ILE A 15 -6.93 -16.51 -2.50
CA ILE A 15 -7.22 -15.69 -3.69
C ILE A 15 -6.01 -15.68 -4.64
N PHE A 16 -4.80 -15.54 -4.08
CA PHE A 16 -3.55 -15.62 -4.81
C PHE A 16 -2.73 -16.81 -4.32
N ALA A 17 -2.91 -17.96 -4.97
CA ALA A 17 -2.14 -19.16 -4.71
C ALA A 17 -0.80 -19.16 -5.48
N GLY A 18 0.26 -19.69 -4.86
CA GLY A 18 1.55 -19.87 -5.51
C GLY A 18 1.46 -20.94 -6.60
N LYS A 19 1.73 -20.57 -7.86
CA LYS A 19 1.79 -21.49 -9.00
C LYS A 19 3.23 -21.65 -9.46
N GLY A 20 3.88 -22.75 -9.09
CA GLY A 20 5.23 -23.07 -9.55
C GLY A 20 5.56 -24.54 -9.26
N ASN A 21 6.43 -25.13 -10.06
CA ASN A 21 6.78 -26.56 -9.93
C ASN A 21 7.37 -26.93 -8.57
N ARG A 22 7.98 -25.95 -7.87
CA ARG A 22 8.55 -26.10 -6.52
C ARG A 22 7.62 -25.60 -5.40
N CYS A 23 6.42 -25.10 -5.73
CA CYS A 23 5.46 -24.62 -4.75
C CYS A 23 4.60 -25.79 -4.25
N LYS A 24 4.43 -25.89 -2.93
CA LYS A 24 3.47 -26.84 -2.35
C LYS A 24 2.05 -26.43 -2.77
N LYS A 25 1.16 -27.42 -2.94
CA LYS A 25 -0.28 -27.17 -3.10
C LYS A 25 -0.81 -26.38 -1.88
N ASP A 26 -1.81 -25.56 -2.10
CA ASP A 26 -2.46 -24.73 -1.07
C ASP A 26 -1.51 -23.85 -0.26
N THR A 27 -0.55 -23.25 -0.96
CA THR A 27 0.37 -22.25 -0.41
C THR A 27 0.05 -20.89 -0.99
N PRO A 28 0.00 -19.82 -0.17
CA PRO A 28 -0.24 -18.48 -0.69
C PRO A 28 0.95 -18.03 -1.54
N VAL A 29 0.72 -17.04 -2.41
CA VAL A 29 1.81 -16.35 -3.10
C VAL A 29 2.79 -15.78 -2.07
N SER A 30 4.09 -15.96 -2.30
CA SER A 30 5.09 -15.46 -1.36
C SER A 30 5.28 -13.94 -1.52
N ARG A 31 5.56 -13.25 -0.41
CA ARG A 31 5.89 -11.81 -0.42
C ARG A 31 7.06 -11.50 -1.36
N VAL A 32 8.08 -12.36 -1.36
CA VAL A 32 9.26 -12.20 -2.21
C VAL A 32 8.88 -12.31 -3.69
N TYR A 33 8.00 -13.25 -4.05
CA TYR A 33 7.50 -13.36 -5.41
C TYR A 33 6.78 -12.08 -5.85
N VAL A 34 5.86 -11.55 -5.04
CA VAL A 34 5.17 -10.29 -5.35
C VAL A 34 6.16 -9.13 -5.52
N SER A 35 7.11 -8.97 -4.58
CA SER A 35 8.12 -7.91 -4.64
C SER A 35 9.00 -8.00 -5.88
N THR A 36 9.48 -9.19 -6.23
CA THR A 36 10.31 -9.41 -7.42
C THR A 36 9.53 -9.21 -8.71
N SER A 37 8.27 -9.61 -8.77
CA SER A 37 7.39 -9.35 -9.91
C SER A 37 7.16 -7.86 -10.13
N ILE A 38 6.93 -7.07 -9.06
CA ILE A 38 6.81 -5.62 -9.15
C ILE A 38 8.10 -5.00 -9.69
N LYS A 39 9.27 -5.39 -9.17
CA LYS A 39 10.56 -4.91 -9.65
C LYS A 39 10.77 -5.20 -11.14
N LYS A 40 10.49 -6.44 -11.57
CA LYS A 40 10.59 -6.83 -12.99
C LYS A 40 9.69 -5.98 -13.88
N ALA A 41 8.46 -5.71 -13.46
CA ALA A 41 7.55 -4.84 -14.20
C ALA A 41 8.08 -3.40 -14.29
N ALA A 42 8.59 -2.85 -13.19
CA ALA A 42 9.18 -1.51 -13.17
C ALA A 42 10.39 -1.40 -14.11
N THR A 43 11.30 -2.38 -14.09
CA THR A 43 12.44 -2.44 -15.01
C THR A 43 12.00 -2.52 -16.47
N LYS A 44 10.98 -3.34 -16.79
CA LYS A 44 10.45 -3.46 -18.15
C LYS A 44 9.85 -2.16 -18.67
N LEU A 45 9.28 -1.34 -17.79
CA LEU A 45 8.69 -0.05 -18.12
C LEU A 45 9.71 1.09 -18.12
N GLY A 46 10.99 0.82 -17.84
CA GLY A 46 12.04 1.85 -17.77
C GLY A 46 11.86 2.82 -16.59
N ILE A 47 11.20 2.39 -15.51
CA ILE A 47 11.00 3.25 -14.35
C ILE A 47 12.26 3.25 -13.48
N ASP A 48 12.88 4.42 -13.38
CA ASP A 48 14.03 4.64 -12.51
C ASP A 48 13.63 4.69 -11.03
N GLY A 49 14.38 3.95 -10.19
CA GLY A 49 14.22 3.93 -8.74
C GLY A 49 13.61 2.64 -8.17
N THR A 50 13.41 2.64 -6.84
CA THR A 50 12.91 1.45 -6.13
C THR A 50 11.39 1.50 -5.95
N ILE A 51 10.68 0.71 -6.76
CA ILE A 51 9.24 0.50 -6.62
C ILE A 51 8.95 -0.81 -5.89
N SER A 52 8.04 -0.75 -4.92
CA SER A 52 7.57 -1.91 -4.17
C SER A 52 6.08 -1.78 -3.85
N ALA A 53 5.50 -2.79 -3.21
CA ALA A 53 4.10 -2.74 -2.75
C ALA A 53 3.81 -1.53 -1.84
N HIS A 54 4.78 -1.08 -1.04
CA HIS A 54 4.60 0.11 -0.21
C HIS A 54 4.54 1.42 -1.02
N SER A 55 5.18 1.45 -2.20
CA SER A 55 5.10 2.59 -3.12
C SER A 55 3.67 2.77 -3.63
N PHE A 56 3.01 1.67 -4.01
CA PHE A 56 1.61 1.70 -4.46
C PHE A 56 0.66 2.11 -3.34
N ARG A 57 0.83 1.57 -2.13
CA ARG A 57 0.01 1.95 -0.97
C ARG A 57 0.14 3.44 -0.65
N LYS A 58 1.36 3.97 -0.72
CA LYS A 58 1.61 5.40 -0.50
C LYS A 58 0.97 6.24 -1.60
N TYR A 59 1.17 5.87 -2.86
CA TYR A 59 0.57 6.58 -3.99
C TYR A 59 -0.95 6.64 -3.89
N GLY A 60 -1.61 5.51 -3.59
CA GLY A 60 -3.06 5.48 -3.40
C GLY A 60 -3.53 6.41 -2.28
N ALA A 61 -2.83 6.43 -1.15
CA ALA A 61 -3.17 7.32 -0.04
C ALA A 61 -2.96 8.81 -0.39
N THR A 62 -1.90 9.15 -1.14
CA THR A 62 -1.69 10.51 -1.65
C THR A 62 -2.83 10.92 -2.60
N GLN A 63 -3.23 10.05 -3.52
CA GLN A 63 -4.33 10.33 -4.45
C GLN A 63 -5.68 10.52 -3.75
N VAL A 64 -5.93 9.79 -2.67
CA VAL A 64 -7.14 10.00 -1.85
C VAL A 64 -7.05 11.34 -1.14
N LEU A 65 -5.92 11.67 -0.53
CA LEU A 65 -5.72 12.96 0.13
C LEU A 65 -5.89 14.13 -0.84
N ASP A 66 -5.35 14.04 -2.05
CA ASP A 66 -5.45 15.10 -3.06
C ASP A 66 -6.92 15.37 -3.46
N LYS A 67 -7.76 14.31 -3.46
CA LYS A 67 -9.18 14.40 -3.83
C LYS A 67 -10.08 14.82 -2.68
N THR A 68 -9.89 14.27 -1.49
CA THR A 68 -10.76 14.51 -0.33
C THR A 68 -10.30 15.68 0.52
N LYS A 69 -9.00 15.99 0.49
CA LYS A 69 -8.31 16.92 1.40
C LYS A 69 -8.53 16.58 2.89
N ASP A 70 -8.95 15.35 3.19
CA ASP A 70 -9.26 14.89 4.53
C ASP A 70 -8.25 13.83 4.98
N LEU A 71 -7.41 14.21 5.95
CA LEU A 71 -6.38 13.33 6.50
C LEU A 71 -6.98 12.21 7.38
N ALA A 72 -8.16 12.41 7.98
CA ALA A 72 -8.82 11.40 8.80
C ALA A 72 -9.28 10.22 7.94
N GLN A 73 -9.98 10.51 6.84
CA GLN A 73 -10.36 9.48 5.88
C GLN A 73 -9.16 8.71 5.33
N VAL A 74 -8.04 9.38 5.08
CA VAL A 74 -6.82 8.71 4.62
C VAL A 74 -6.19 7.86 5.72
N SER A 75 -6.23 8.29 6.97
CA SER A 75 -5.74 7.51 8.12
C SER A 75 -6.57 6.25 8.33
N ASP A 76 -7.89 6.35 8.20
CA ASP A 76 -8.83 5.23 8.29
C ASP A 76 -8.61 4.24 7.14
N LEU A 77 -8.44 4.74 5.91
CA LEU A 77 -8.10 3.90 4.74
C LEU A 77 -6.78 3.14 4.95
N LEU A 78 -5.80 3.80 5.56
CA LEU A 78 -4.52 3.19 5.89
C LEU A 78 -4.57 2.31 7.14
N ASN A 79 -5.69 2.29 7.87
CA ASN A 79 -5.85 1.63 9.15
C ASN A 79 -4.72 1.99 10.13
N HIS A 80 -4.35 3.27 10.18
CA HIS A 80 -3.35 3.80 11.09
C HIS A 80 -4.02 4.29 12.36
N THR A 81 -3.58 3.76 13.51
CA THR A 81 -4.08 4.16 14.84
C THR A 81 -3.62 5.56 15.26
N ASN A 82 -2.62 6.14 14.57
CA ASN A 82 -2.06 7.45 14.89
C ASN A 82 -1.92 8.31 13.63
N PHE A 83 -2.56 9.49 13.64
CA PHE A 83 -2.47 10.49 12.58
C PHE A 83 -1.04 10.93 12.24
N GLN A 84 -0.13 10.94 13.22
CA GLN A 84 1.27 11.29 12.98
C GLN A 84 1.95 10.27 12.06
N SER A 85 1.59 8.99 12.17
CA SER A 85 2.11 7.96 11.26
C SER A 85 1.63 8.19 9.83
N THR A 86 0.39 8.65 9.64
CA THR A 86 -0.18 9.03 8.33
C THR A 86 0.53 10.26 7.76
N LYS A 87 0.77 11.30 8.56
CA LYS A 87 1.54 12.50 8.14
C LYS A 87 2.95 12.14 7.67
N ALA A 88 3.69 11.38 8.48
CA ALA A 88 5.04 10.92 8.15
C ALA A 88 5.04 10.02 6.91
N TYR A 89 4.08 9.08 6.82
CA TYR A 89 3.93 8.17 5.69
C TYR A 89 3.71 8.91 4.37
N LEU A 90 2.86 9.94 4.38
CA LEU A 90 2.60 10.79 3.22
C LEU A 90 3.67 11.85 2.97
N LYS A 91 4.68 11.98 3.84
CA LYS A 91 5.70 13.06 3.82
C LYS A 91 5.05 14.46 3.79
N LEU A 92 3.94 14.63 4.50
CA LEU A 92 3.32 15.93 4.69
C LEU A 92 4.23 16.74 5.63
N SER A 93 4.86 17.79 5.11
CA SER A 93 5.62 18.75 5.92
C SER A 93 4.83 20.03 6.07
N ALA A 94 5.12 20.85 7.09
CA ALA A 94 4.52 22.18 7.22
C ALA A 94 4.70 23.06 5.95
N LYS A 95 5.67 22.74 5.09
CA LYS A 95 5.94 23.44 3.83
C LYS A 95 4.82 23.29 2.80
N SER A 96 4.05 22.19 2.80
CA SER A 96 2.89 22.04 1.91
C SER A 96 1.65 22.83 2.38
N ALA A 97 1.62 23.30 3.63
CA ALA A 97 0.58 24.21 4.12
C ALA A 97 0.83 25.67 3.71
N GLY A 98 2.06 26.03 3.33
CA GLY A 98 2.43 27.38 2.91
C GLY A 98 1.67 27.89 1.67
N ILE A 99 1.17 26.98 0.82
CA ILE A 99 0.38 27.33 -0.38
C ILE A 99 -1.05 27.78 -0.01
N ALA A 100 -1.61 27.28 1.09
CA ALA A 100 -2.92 27.70 1.57
C ALA A 100 -2.87 29.08 2.24
N VAL A 101 -1.76 29.41 2.91
CA VAL A 101 -1.57 30.71 3.56
C VAL A 101 -1.27 31.81 2.55
N SER A 102 -0.59 31.50 1.43
CA SER A 102 -0.27 32.47 0.38
C SER A 102 -1.48 32.94 -0.45
N HIS A 103 -2.66 32.36 -0.24
CA HIS A 103 -3.93 32.77 -0.88
C HIS A 103 -4.86 33.54 0.08
N ILE A 104 -4.40 33.83 1.31
CA ILE A 104 -5.13 34.60 2.33
C ILE A 104 -4.48 35.99 2.55
N GLU A 105 -3.67 36.47 1.60
CA GLU A 105 -3.24 37.87 1.64
C GLU A 105 -4.44 38.78 1.30
N ILE A 106 -5.03 39.36 2.35
CA ILE A 106 -5.68 40.68 2.35
C ILE A 106 -4.68 41.65 2.96
#